data_AF-A0A920PD10-F1
#
_entry.id   AF-A0A920PD10-F1
#
_cell.length_a   1.000
_cell.length_b   1.000
_cell.length_c   1.000
_cell.angle_alpha   90.00
_cell.angle_beta   90.00
_cell.angle_gamma   90.00
#
_symmetry.space_group_name_H-M   'P 1'
#
loop_
_entity.id
_entity.type
_entity.pdbx_description
1 polymer ?
#
loop_
_entity_poly.entity_id
_entity_poly.type
_entity_poly.pdbx_seq_one_letter_code
_entity_poly.pdbx_strand_id
1 'polypeptide(L)' 'MNKVRAGVIGVGRMGTYHVGILSELDKVELSAVVDIDSKRGK' A
#
# COMPACT_ATOMS: atom_id res chain seq x y z
N MET A 1 20.12 -6.22 -3.36
CA MET A 1 18.90 -6.56 -4.14
C MET A 1 18.00 -5.34 -4.10
N ASN A 2 17.58 -4.78 -5.25
CA ASN A 2 16.71 -3.60 -5.24
C ASN A 2 15.27 -4.04 -4.91
N LYS A 3 14.68 -3.47 -3.86
CA LYS A 3 13.26 -3.68 -3.52
C LYS A 3 12.38 -2.98 -4.56
N VAL A 4 11.21 -3.56 -4.84
CA VAL A 4 10.20 -2.94 -5.69
C VAL A 4 9.45 -1.91 -4.87
N ARG A 5 9.49 -0.64 -5.29
CA ARG A 5 8.68 0.41 -4.69
C ARG A 5 7.24 0.31 -5.17
N ALA A 6 6.32 0.15 -4.23
CA ALA A 6 4.90 0.01 -4.51
C ALA A 6 4.11 1.11 -3.82
N GLY A 7 3.02 1.55 -4.45
CA GLY A 7 2.04 2.44 -3.84
C GLY A 7 0.63 1.90 -4.05
N VAL A 8 -0.27 2.16 -3.11
CA VAL A 8 -1.69 1.80 -3.22
C VAL A 8 -2.52 3.08 -3.31
N ILE A 9 -3.32 3.19 -4.37
CA ILE A 9 -4.27 4.29 -4.58
C ILE A 9 -5.69 3.72 -4.42
N GLY A 10 -6.41 4.23 -3.43
CA GLY A 10 -7.70 3.71 -2.99
C GLY A 10 -7.54 2.57 -1.98
N VAL A 11 -7.85 2.83 -0.72
CA VAL A 11 -7.87 1.90 0.41
C VAL A 11 -9.31 1.64 0.87
N GLY A 12 -10.10 1.15 -0.07
CA GLY A 12 -11.33 0.40 0.23
C GLY A 12 -11.01 -1.04 0.67
N ARG A 13 -11.95 -1.98 0.47
CA ARG A 13 -11.76 -3.39 0.85
C ARG A 13 -10.53 -4.03 0.20
N MET A 14 -10.38 -3.86 -1.12
CA MET A 14 -9.27 -4.44 -1.88
C MET A 14 -7.94 -3.72 -1.62
N GLY A 15 -7.97 -2.39 -1.56
CA GLY A 15 -6.75 -1.62 -1.28
C GLY A 15 -6.16 -1.95 0.07
N THR A 16 -7.01 -2.06 1.11
CA THR A 16 -6.57 -2.47 2.46
C THR A 16 -5.93 -3.86 2.46
N TYR A 17 -6.51 -4.81 1.72
CA TYR A 17 -5.94 -6.15 1.55
C TYR A 17 -4.55 -6.11 0.88
N HIS A 18 -4.40 -5.31 -0.18
CA HIS A 18 -3.12 -5.17 -0.87
C HIS A 18 -2.07 -4.42 -0.05
N VAL A 19 -2.45 -3.41 0.73
CA VAL A 19 -1.55 -2.76 1.69
C VAL A 19 -0.97 -3.80 2.66
N GLY A 20 -1.84 -4.63 3.26
CA GLY A 20 -1.41 -5.64 4.22
C GLY A 20 -0.51 -6.71 3.60
N ILE A 21 -0.75 -7.14 2.36
CA ILE A 21 0.18 -8.08 1.70
C ILE A 21 1.49 -7.40 1.34
N LEU A 22 1.44 -6.22 0.71
CA LEU A 22 2.64 -5.53 0.22
C LEU A 22 3.56 -5.07 1.35
N SER A 23 3.05 -4.82 2.56
CA SER A 23 3.87 -4.50 3.74
C SER A 23 4.69 -5.67 4.27
N GLU A 24 4.23 -6.91 4.04
CA GLU A 24 4.88 -8.12 4.56
C GLU A 24 5.87 -8.74 3.57
N LEU A 25 5.84 -8.34 2.31
CA LEU A 25 6.72 -8.89 1.27
C LEU A 25 8.13 -8.28 1.37
N ASP A 26 9.12 -9.11 1.72
CA ASP A 26 10.52 -8.70 1.89
C ASP A 26 11.11 -7.95 0.67
N LYS A 27 10.64 -8.30 -0.53
CA LYS A 27 11.08 -7.69 -1.81
C LYS A 27 10.35 -6.39 -2.17
N VAL A 28 9.45 -5.91 -1.33
CA VAL A 28 8.63 -4.71 -1.56
C VAL A 28 8.95 -3.63 -0.55
N GLU A 29 8.98 -2.39 -1.01
CA GLU A 29 8.98 -1.17 -0.20
C GLU A 29 7.64 -0.45 -0.47
N LEU A 30 6.66 -0.62 0.44
CA LEU A 30 5.40 0.11 0.35
C LEU A 30 5.65 1.59 0.66
N SER A 31 5.74 2.40 -0.39
CA SER A 31 6.23 3.78 -0.35
C SER A 31 5.11 4.82 -0.26
N ALA A 32 3.87 4.44 -0.60
CA ALA A 32 2.72 5.34 -0.55
C ALA A 32 1.39 4.59 -0.38
N VAL A 33 0.49 5.16 0.41
CA VAL A 33 -0.91 4.76 0.49
C VAL A 33 -1.74 6.03 0.40
N VAL A 34 -2.68 6.09 -0.54
CA VAL A 34 -3.46 7.30 -0.83
C VAL A 34 -4.93 6.93 -0.97
N ASP A 35 -5.83 7.78 -0.46
CA ASP A 35 -7.27 7.70 -0.68
C ASP A 35 -7.87 9.10 -0.75
N ILE A 36 -9.03 9.23 -1.38
CA ILE A 36 -9.80 10.47 -1.40
C ILE A 36 -10.45 10.72 -0.03
N ASP A 37 -10.81 9.66 0.70
CA ASP A 37 -11.21 9.74 2.10
C ASP A 37 -9.95 9.88 2.96
N SER A 38 -9.71 11.10 3.42
CA SER A 38 -8.57 11.45 4.30
C SER A 38 -8.47 10.59 5.58
N LYS A 39 -9.53 9.88 5.97
CA LYS A 39 -9.49 8.94 7.11
C LYS A 39 -8.87 7.59 6.76
N ARG A 40 -8.78 7.24 5.46
CA ARG A 40 -8.31 5.92 5.00
C ARG A 40 -6.88 5.94 4.49
N GLY A 41 -6.44 7.03 3.83
CA GLY A 41 -5.11 7.16 3.24
C GLY A 41 -4.05 7.81 4.14
N LYS A 42 -4.08 7.57 5.45
CA LYS A 42 -3.17 8.18 6.43
C LYS A 42 -2.14 7.21 6.97
#